data_AF-A0A2G6IYL7-F1
#
_entry.id   AF-A0A2G6IYL7-F1
#
_cell.length_a   1.000
_cell.length_b   1.000
_cell.length_c   1.000
_cell.angle_alpha   90.00
_cell.angle_beta   90.00
_cell.angle_gamma   90.00
#
_symmetry.space_group_name_H-M   'P 1'
#
loop_
_entity.id
_entity.type
_entity.pdbx_description
1 polymer ?
#
loop_
_entity_poly.entity_id
_entity_poly.type
_entity_poly.pdbx_seq_one_letter_code
_entity_poly.pdbx_strand_id
1 'polypeptide(L)'
;MPRRRDAPARRAALISQSGAFILSRLSNLEVLDPALALSIGNQADLTLADLVAAIGQRDDIDVVGVYAEGFKDLDGLDFARATKAATAAGKAVVFYKAGRTEIGRSAAAGHTAAVAGDYDVAIAAATQAGAIVVDRFKDFEQLMELAVALHGKRVGGRRVGAISNAGFETVGMADAIRGARYAVEMADLGEAGRHALGELLARHRLAGLVNPRNPLDLTPMAREQAYEAAIRLMLDSDAVDAVVVSVVPMTPNLRTTAEEIDGFGSLADRIPALFRAADKPMVFVVDAGPRYDPLAGAVRAAGVPVFRSADQAIGALGLYLCSRAPVAEGGSVDQAEVQSP
;
A
#
# COMPACT_ATOMS: atom_id res chain seq x y z
N MET A 1 10.83 22.25 10.03
CA MET A 1 9.83 21.53 10.85
C MET A 1 10.47 21.20 12.21
N PRO A 2 9.87 21.57 13.35
CA PRO A 2 10.40 21.22 14.67
C PRO A 2 10.43 19.69 14.87
N ARG A 3 11.51 19.15 15.45
CA ARG A 3 11.64 17.71 15.75
C ARG A 3 10.64 17.33 16.86
N ARG A 4 9.74 16.38 16.58
CA ARG A 4 8.81 15.81 17.57
C ARG A 4 9.58 14.82 18.44
N ARG A 5 9.74 15.10 19.75
CA ARG A 5 10.57 14.31 20.70
C ARG A 5 10.00 12.92 21.03
N ASP A 6 8.71 12.70 20.82
CA ASP A 6 8.01 11.44 21.11
C ASP A 6 7.39 10.79 19.85
N ALA A 7 7.88 11.14 18.66
CA ALA A 7 7.37 10.59 17.41
C ALA A 7 7.94 9.18 17.13
N PRO A 8 7.18 8.32 16.42
CA PRO A 8 7.68 7.04 15.91
C PRO A 8 9.01 7.20 15.17
N ALA A 9 9.81 6.13 15.14
CA ALA A 9 11.07 6.13 14.40
C ALA A 9 10.83 6.52 12.93
N ARG A 10 11.61 7.48 12.44
CA ARG A 10 11.55 7.96 11.06
C ARG A 10 12.28 6.96 10.18
N ARG A 11 11.55 6.06 9.51
CA ARG A 11 12.17 4.96 8.72
C ARG A 11 12.03 5.12 7.21
N ALA A 12 11.66 6.30 6.75
CA ALA A 12 11.51 6.59 5.32
C ALA A 12 12.58 7.57 4.81
N ALA A 13 13.01 7.37 3.57
CA ALA A 13 13.82 8.32 2.81
C ALA A 13 13.12 8.70 1.50
N LEU A 14 13.25 9.96 1.09
CA LEU A 14 12.80 10.46 -0.21
C LEU A 14 13.99 10.96 -1.02
N ILE A 15 14.08 10.55 -2.27
CA ILE A 15 15.09 10.99 -3.24
C ILE A 15 14.36 11.54 -4.47
N SER A 16 14.72 12.74 -4.91
CA SER A 16 14.05 13.35 -6.07
C SER A 16 14.96 14.27 -6.88
N GLN A 17 14.85 14.22 -8.20
CA GLN A 17 15.39 15.25 -9.09
C GLN A 17 14.59 16.55 -9.07
N SER A 18 13.36 16.56 -8.53
CA SER A 18 12.52 17.74 -8.42
C SER A 18 12.40 18.23 -6.97
N GLY A 19 12.94 19.42 -6.68
CA GLY A 19 12.82 20.03 -5.35
C GLY A 19 11.37 20.32 -4.95
N ALA A 20 10.55 20.80 -5.89
CA ALA A 20 9.13 21.07 -5.66
C ALA A 20 8.34 19.79 -5.36
N PHE A 21 8.71 18.67 -5.98
CA PHE A 21 8.14 17.37 -5.65
C PHE A 21 8.40 17.00 -4.19
N ILE A 22 9.63 17.14 -3.70
CA ILE A 22 9.95 16.87 -2.28
C ILE A 22 9.14 17.76 -1.35
N LEU A 23 9.07 19.07 -1.60
CA LEU A 23 8.30 19.99 -0.75
C LEU A 23 6.82 19.59 -0.69
N SER A 24 6.22 19.24 -1.84
CA SER A 24 4.84 18.76 -1.90
C SER A 24 4.65 17.45 -1.14
N ARG A 25 5.58 16.49 -1.27
CA ARG A 25 5.50 15.21 -0.54
C ARG A 25 5.71 15.36 0.95
N LEU A 26 6.62 16.22 1.40
CA LEU A 26 6.79 16.52 2.83
C LEU A 26 5.52 17.12 3.44
N SER A 27 4.76 17.91 2.67
CA SER A 27 3.46 18.44 3.12
C SER A 27 2.37 17.37 3.12
N ASN A 28 2.26 16.55 2.07
CA ASN A 28 1.17 15.58 1.93
C ASN A 28 1.37 14.31 2.78
N LEU A 29 2.63 13.95 3.04
CA LEU A 29 3.07 12.78 3.80
C LEU A 29 3.60 13.20 5.18
N GLU A 30 3.02 14.24 5.81
CA GLU A 30 3.47 14.74 7.12
C GLU A 30 3.53 13.61 8.17
N VAL A 31 2.59 12.65 8.10
CA VAL A 31 2.52 11.48 8.99
C VAL A 31 3.77 10.60 8.89
N LEU A 32 4.43 10.54 7.73
CA LEU A 32 5.64 9.75 7.55
C LEU A 32 6.88 10.39 8.17
N ASP A 33 6.93 11.73 8.22
CA ASP A 33 8.06 12.51 8.75
C ASP A 33 9.42 11.88 8.37
N PRO A 34 9.76 11.79 7.06
CA PRO A 34 10.88 10.98 6.61
C PRO A 34 12.21 11.42 7.25
N ALA A 35 13.07 10.45 7.55
CA ALA A 35 14.39 10.73 8.13
C ALA A 35 15.29 11.48 7.16
N LEU A 36 15.13 11.23 5.86
CA LEU A 36 15.88 11.87 4.79
C LEU A 36 14.94 12.35 3.69
N ALA A 37 15.16 13.56 3.21
CA ALA A 37 14.56 14.08 1.99
C ALA A 37 15.65 14.80 1.18
N LEU A 38 16.08 14.18 0.08
CA LEU A 38 17.25 14.55 -0.68
C LEU A 38 16.84 14.99 -2.09
N SER A 39 17.02 16.28 -2.37
CA SER A 39 16.86 16.81 -3.73
C SER A 39 18.22 16.86 -4.43
N ILE A 40 18.35 16.19 -5.56
CA ILE A 40 19.61 16.13 -6.32
C ILE A 40 19.64 17.06 -7.54
N GLY A 41 18.49 17.63 -7.90
CA GLY A 41 18.38 18.56 -9.03
C GLY A 41 18.97 17.98 -10.32
N ASN A 42 19.94 18.71 -10.89
CA ASN A 42 20.61 18.35 -12.14
C ASN A 42 21.59 17.16 -12.04
N GLN A 43 21.80 16.61 -10.84
CA GLN A 43 22.76 15.54 -10.57
C GLN A 43 24.17 15.87 -11.07
N ALA A 44 24.71 17.07 -10.84
CA ALA A 44 26.02 17.45 -11.41
C ALA A 44 27.14 16.43 -11.11
N ASP A 45 27.18 15.94 -9.87
CA ASP A 45 28.12 14.93 -9.37
C ASP A 45 27.36 13.64 -9.00
N LEU A 46 26.87 13.55 -7.76
CA LEU A 46 26.11 12.41 -7.24
C LEU A 46 24.83 12.12 -8.03
N THR A 47 24.56 10.83 -8.23
CA THR A 47 23.42 10.34 -9.01
C THR A 47 22.33 9.69 -8.16
N LEU A 48 21.26 9.21 -8.81
CA LEU A 48 20.18 8.49 -8.14
C LEU A 48 20.70 7.14 -7.62
N ALA A 49 21.52 6.45 -8.42
CA ALA A 49 22.12 5.19 -8.03
C ALA A 49 22.98 5.32 -6.78
N ASP A 50 23.82 6.36 -6.70
CA ASP A 50 24.68 6.62 -5.54
C ASP A 50 23.88 6.75 -4.25
N LEU A 51 22.79 7.53 -4.29
CA LEU A 51 21.94 7.76 -3.12
C LEU A 51 21.16 6.51 -2.71
N VAL A 52 20.63 5.75 -3.67
CA VAL A 52 19.94 4.48 -3.35
C VAL A 52 20.92 3.47 -2.78
N ALA A 53 22.14 3.37 -3.31
CA ALA A 53 23.17 2.47 -2.80
C ALA A 53 23.56 2.85 -1.36
N ALA A 54 23.80 4.13 -1.09
CA ALA A 54 24.16 4.62 0.24
C ALA A 54 23.02 4.45 1.26
N ILE A 55 21.78 4.76 0.88
CA ILE A 55 20.61 4.61 1.76
C ILE A 55 20.25 3.14 1.97
N GLY A 56 20.45 2.29 0.96
CA GLY A 56 20.18 0.85 1.05
C GLY A 56 20.97 0.14 2.16
N GLN A 57 22.13 0.70 2.54
CA GLN A 57 22.99 0.19 3.62
C GLN A 57 22.61 0.70 5.02
N ARG A 58 21.62 1.56 5.14
CA ARG A 58 21.21 2.15 6.42
C ARG A 58 20.18 1.31 7.14
N ASP A 59 20.46 0.84 8.34
CA ASP A 59 19.51 0.06 9.16
C ASP A 59 18.34 0.88 9.71
N ASP A 60 18.49 2.21 9.78
CA ASP A 60 17.46 3.12 10.27
C ASP A 60 16.41 3.48 9.21
N ILE A 61 16.61 3.08 7.94
CA ILE A 61 15.67 3.33 6.83
C ILE A 61 15.09 2.00 6.34
N ASP A 62 13.78 1.89 6.22
CA ASP A 62 13.06 0.72 5.72
C ASP A 62 12.51 0.94 4.31
N VAL A 63 12.13 2.18 4.00
CA VAL A 63 11.39 2.55 2.79
C VAL A 63 12.07 3.71 2.09
N VAL A 64 12.31 3.56 0.79
CA VAL A 64 12.94 4.57 -0.06
C VAL A 64 11.98 4.95 -1.18
N GLY A 65 11.52 6.20 -1.19
CA GLY A 65 10.73 6.76 -2.28
C GLY A 65 11.64 7.49 -3.26
N VAL A 66 11.55 7.16 -4.55
CA VAL A 66 12.39 7.73 -5.60
C VAL A 66 11.52 8.34 -6.70
N TYR A 67 11.77 9.60 -7.02
CA TYR A 67 11.22 10.27 -8.20
C TYR A 67 12.33 10.59 -9.20
N ALA A 68 12.21 10.03 -10.41
CA ALA A 68 13.20 10.17 -11.48
C ALA A 68 12.59 10.75 -12.77
N GLU A 69 13.17 11.82 -13.27
CA GLU A 69 12.97 12.44 -14.58
C GLU A 69 13.83 11.77 -15.66
N GLY A 70 15.07 11.43 -15.33
CA GLY A 70 16.01 10.78 -16.24
C GLY A 70 17.21 10.20 -15.51
N PHE A 71 18.08 9.53 -16.25
CA PHE A 71 19.33 8.98 -15.74
C PHE A 71 20.48 9.52 -16.59
N LYS A 72 21.64 9.72 -15.96
CA LYS A 72 22.90 9.90 -16.70
C LYS A 72 23.30 8.60 -17.41
N ASP A 73 24.32 8.68 -18.26
CA ASP A 73 24.91 7.48 -18.86
C ASP A 73 25.29 6.47 -17.77
N LEU A 74 24.92 5.20 -17.99
CA LEU A 74 25.04 4.06 -17.06
C LEU A 74 24.30 4.17 -15.71
N ASP A 75 23.88 5.36 -15.25
CA ASP A 75 23.20 5.57 -13.96
C ASP A 75 21.90 4.76 -13.83
N GLY A 76 21.16 4.56 -14.92
CA GLY A 76 19.95 3.71 -14.89
C GLY A 76 20.23 2.24 -14.59
N LEU A 77 21.35 1.71 -15.08
CA LEU A 77 21.80 0.34 -14.79
C LEU A 77 22.25 0.23 -13.33
N ASP A 78 23.02 1.20 -12.86
CA ASP A 78 23.52 1.21 -11.49
C ASP A 78 22.39 1.46 -10.49
N PHE A 79 21.38 2.25 -10.85
CA PHE A 79 20.16 2.40 -10.07
C PHE A 79 19.41 1.07 -9.92
N ALA A 80 19.27 0.29 -10.99
CA ALA A 80 18.65 -1.02 -10.92
C ALA A 80 19.46 -1.98 -10.03
N ARG A 81 20.79 -1.95 -10.09
CA ARG A 81 21.67 -2.76 -9.21
C ARG A 81 21.54 -2.34 -7.75
N ALA A 82 21.56 -1.04 -7.46
CA ALA A 82 21.40 -0.49 -6.12
C ALA A 82 20.03 -0.82 -5.54
N THR A 83 18.98 -0.69 -6.35
CA THR A 83 17.60 -1.08 -5.99
C THR A 83 17.54 -2.55 -5.64
N LYS A 84 18.11 -3.43 -6.47
CA LYS A 84 18.15 -4.87 -6.22
C LYS A 84 18.87 -5.22 -4.92
N ALA A 85 19.98 -4.54 -4.63
CA ALA A 85 20.71 -4.73 -3.38
C ALA A 85 19.88 -4.27 -2.17
N ALA A 86 19.22 -3.11 -2.26
CA ALA A 86 18.37 -2.58 -1.19
C ALA A 86 17.16 -3.48 -0.93
N THR A 87 16.48 -3.96 -1.98
CA THR A 87 15.32 -4.85 -1.84
C THR A 87 15.71 -6.22 -1.29
N ALA A 88 16.86 -6.78 -1.71
CA ALA A 88 17.43 -7.99 -1.12
C ALA A 88 17.81 -7.82 0.35
N ALA A 89 18.21 -6.61 0.77
CA ALA A 89 18.41 -6.25 2.18
C ALA A 89 17.10 -5.94 2.94
N GLY A 90 15.95 -6.23 2.33
CA GLY A 90 14.63 -6.09 2.95
C GLY A 90 14.01 -4.70 2.85
N LYS A 91 14.63 -3.73 2.17
CA LYS A 91 14.03 -2.39 1.96
C LYS A 91 12.87 -2.44 0.97
N ALA A 92 11.88 -1.56 1.13
CA ALA A 92 10.88 -1.30 0.10
C ALA A 92 11.32 -0.07 -0.71
N VAL A 93 11.43 -0.20 -2.03
CA VAL A 93 11.78 0.92 -2.93
C VAL A 93 10.55 1.28 -3.75
N VAL A 94 9.92 2.44 -3.49
CA VAL A 94 8.78 2.96 -4.25
C VAL A 94 9.30 3.90 -5.33
N PHE A 95 9.01 3.62 -6.59
CA PHE A 95 9.62 4.31 -7.73
C PHE A 95 8.57 4.97 -8.63
N TYR A 96 8.72 6.27 -8.84
CA TYR A 96 8.00 7.04 -9.84
C TYR A 96 8.97 7.51 -10.93
N LYS A 97 8.77 7.03 -12.16
CA LYS A 97 9.45 7.55 -13.35
C LYS A 97 8.55 8.59 -14.02
N ALA A 98 9.07 9.79 -14.22
CA ALA A 98 8.44 10.82 -15.05
C ALA A 98 8.78 10.61 -16.54
N GLY A 99 8.06 11.32 -17.42
CA GLY A 99 8.28 11.22 -18.86
C GLY A 99 7.69 9.96 -19.52
N ARG A 100 6.54 9.48 -19.02
CA ARG A 100 5.79 8.35 -19.60
C ARG A 100 5.36 8.59 -21.04
N THR A 101 4.84 9.78 -21.31
CA THR A 101 4.42 10.20 -22.64
C THR A 101 5.51 11.03 -23.31
N GLU A 102 5.48 11.15 -24.63
CA GLU A 102 6.40 12.01 -25.37
C GLU A 102 6.39 13.46 -24.87
N ILE A 103 5.19 14.03 -24.66
CA ILE A 103 5.03 15.38 -24.10
C ILE A 103 5.63 15.46 -22.69
N GLY A 104 5.36 14.46 -21.84
CA GLY A 104 5.93 14.41 -20.49
C GLY A 104 7.46 14.29 -20.52
N ARG A 105 8.02 13.55 -21.49
CA ARG A 105 9.45 13.37 -21.68
C ARG A 105 10.11 14.67 -22.09
N SER A 106 9.50 15.39 -23.03
CA SER A 106 9.93 16.73 -23.46
C SER A 106 9.89 17.73 -22.29
N ALA A 107 8.82 17.72 -21.49
CA ALA A 107 8.71 18.57 -20.31
C ALA A 107 9.79 18.28 -19.25
N ALA A 108 10.14 17.00 -19.05
CA ALA A 108 11.22 16.60 -18.14
C ALA A 108 12.61 16.99 -18.66
N ALA A 109 12.85 16.84 -19.97
CA ALA A 109 14.12 17.21 -20.62
C ALA A 109 14.38 18.73 -20.58
N GLY A 110 13.34 19.56 -20.57
CA GLY A 110 13.48 21.01 -20.40
C GLY A 110 14.06 21.42 -19.05
N HIS A 111 14.00 20.55 -18.03
CA HIS A 111 14.44 20.84 -16.67
C HIS A 111 15.75 20.14 -16.28
N THR A 112 16.15 19.10 -17.00
CA THR A 112 17.35 18.30 -16.71
C THR A 112 18.13 18.04 -17.99
N ALA A 113 19.45 18.29 -17.98
CA ALA A 113 20.34 18.01 -19.12
C ALA A 113 20.60 16.50 -19.34
N ALA A 114 19.79 15.62 -18.71
CA ALA A 114 19.89 14.18 -18.85
C ALA A 114 19.10 13.73 -20.07
N VAL A 115 19.66 12.80 -20.85
CA VAL A 115 18.92 12.15 -21.94
C VAL A 115 17.74 11.41 -21.32
N ALA A 116 16.53 11.81 -21.69
CA ALA A 116 15.34 11.12 -21.24
C ALA A 116 15.30 9.74 -21.90
N GLY A 117 15.90 8.76 -21.23
CA GLY A 117 15.95 7.37 -21.68
C GLY A 117 14.56 6.76 -21.86
N ASP A 118 14.52 5.61 -22.53
CA ASP A 118 13.29 4.88 -22.77
C ASP A 118 12.56 4.60 -21.45
N TYR A 119 11.31 5.06 -21.39
CA TYR A 119 10.47 4.96 -20.20
C TYR A 119 10.21 3.48 -19.85
N ASP A 120 9.87 2.68 -20.85
CA ASP A 120 9.47 1.28 -20.69
C ASP A 120 10.65 0.43 -20.25
N VAL A 121 11.84 0.70 -20.79
CA VAL A 121 13.09 0.06 -20.34
C VAL A 121 13.38 0.38 -18.88
N ALA A 122 13.26 1.66 -18.48
CA ALA A 122 13.53 2.08 -17.11
C ALA A 122 12.57 1.44 -16.09
N ILE A 123 11.26 1.41 -16.37
CA ILE A 123 10.28 0.78 -15.47
C ILE A 123 10.45 -0.74 -15.43
N ALA A 124 10.78 -1.39 -16.56
CA ALA A 124 11.00 -2.82 -16.60
C ALA A 124 12.22 -3.22 -15.77
N ALA A 125 13.34 -2.51 -15.95
CA ALA A 125 14.57 -2.74 -15.17
C ALA A 125 14.34 -2.50 -13.67
N ALA A 126 13.66 -1.42 -13.29
CA ALA A 126 13.34 -1.13 -11.89
C ALA A 126 12.41 -2.19 -11.26
N THR A 127 11.39 -2.63 -12.01
CA THR A 127 10.47 -3.69 -11.57
C THR A 127 11.22 -5.00 -11.35
N GLN A 128 12.09 -5.38 -12.30
CA GLN A 128 12.92 -6.60 -12.16
C GLN A 128 13.93 -6.50 -11.01
N ALA A 129 14.38 -5.30 -10.65
CA ALA A 129 15.18 -5.05 -9.46
C ALA A 129 14.38 -5.09 -8.15
N GLY A 130 13.06 -5.25 -8.21
CA GLY A 130 12.18 -5.33 -7.04
C GLY A 130 11.62 -4.00 -6.58
N ALA A 131 11.78 -2.91 -7.33
CA ALA A 131 11.09 -1.66 -7.03
C ALA A 131 9.57 -1.80 -7.26
N ILE A 132 8.81 -1.12 -6.40
CA ILE A 132 7.37 -0.95 -6.54
C ILE A 132 7.14 0.28 -7.43
N VAL A 133 6.90 0.03 -8.72
CA VAL A 133 6.70 1.10 -9.71
C VAL A 133 5.26 1.62 -9.67
N VAL A 134 5.11 2.93 -9.55
CA VAL A 134 3.82 3.63 -9.49
C VAL A 134 3.67 4.66 -10.58
N ASP A 135 2.44 4.84 -11.04
CA ASP A 135 2.17 5.65 -12.22
C ASP A 135 1.55 7.02 -11.94
N ARG A 136 1.04 7.22 -10.73
CA ARG A 136 0.36 8.45 -10.31
C ARG A 136 0.96 8.96 -9.01
N PHE A 137 0.94 10.27 -8.81
CA PHE A 137 1.47 10.87 -7.60
C PHE A 137 0.73 10.45 -6.34
N LYS A 138 -0.59 10.25 -6.42
CA LYS A 138 -1.40 9.78 -5.30
C LYS A 138 -1.07 8.33 -4.95
N ASP A 139 -0.83 7.48 -5.95
CA ASP A 139 -0.37 6.11 -5.72
C ASP A 139 0.99 6.10 -5.02
N PHE A 140 1.93 6.96 -5.46
CA PHE A 140 3.22 7.10 -4.77
C PHE A 140 3.05 7.47 -3.29
N GLU A 141 2.20 8.46 -2.99
CA GLU A 141 1.91 8.87 -1.61
C GLU A 141 1.34 7.71 -0.78
N GLN A 142 0.31 7.05 -1.30
CA GLN A 142 -0.36 5.93 -0.63
C GLN A 142 0.59 4.76 -0.40
N LEU A 143 1.43 4.43 -1.38
CA LEU A 143 2.34 3.30 -1.30
C LEU A 143 3.52 3.56 -0.36
N MET A 144 3.97 4.81 -0.25
CA MET A 144 4.94 5.19 0.78
C MET A 144 4.38 4.97 2.19
N GLU A 145 3.15 5.42 2.45
CA GLU A 145 2.49 5.20 3.75
C GLU A 145 2.25 3.73 4.06
N LEU A 146 1.70 3.00 3.09
CA LEU A 146 1.46 1.57 3.20
C LEU A 146 2.76 0.81 3.45
N ALA A 147 3.83 1.10 2.70
CA ALA A 147 5.09 0.37 2.84
C ALA A 147 5.74 0.60 4.20
N VAL A 148 5.66 1.81 4.76
CA VAL A 148 6.21 2.12 6.09
C VAL A 148 5.41 1.39 7.17
N ALA A 149 4.09 1.52 7.15
CA ALA A 149 3.22 0.91 8.14
C ALA A 149 3.28 -0.63 8.13
N LEU A 150 3.44 -1.22 6.95
CA LEU A 150 3.47 -2.68 6.78
C LEU A 150 4.87 -3.29 6.83
N HIS A 151 5.95 -2.51 6.90
CA HIS A 151 7.31 -3.04 6.78
C HIS A 151 7.62 -4.18 7.75
N GLY A 152 7.16 -4.05 9.00
CA GLY A 152 7.33 -5.06 10.05
C GLY A 152 6.30 -6.19 10.02
N LYS A 153 5.35 -6.18 9.09
CA LYS A 153 4.34 -7.25 8.93
C LYS A 153 4.91 -8.38 8.08
N ARG A 154 4.52 -9.60 8.40
CA ARG A 154 4.89 -10.81 7.65
C ARG A 154 4.04 -10.94 6.40
N VAL A 155 4.66 -10.77 5.24
CA VAL A 155 4.03 -11.05 3.93
C VAL A 155 4.22 -12.54 3.59
N GLY A 156 3.22 -13.36 3.89
CA GLY A 156 3.25 -14.81 3.65
C GLY A 156 2.88 -15.24 2.23
N GLY A 157 2.23 -14.36 1.46
CA GLY A 157 1.69 -14.67 0.15
C GLY A 157 0.84 -13.53 -0.40
N ARG A 158 -0.13 -13.87 -1.27
CA ARG A 158 -0.92 -12.91 -2.07
C ARG A 158 -2.43 -13.16 -1.99
N ARG A 159 -2.89 -13.98 -1.05
CA ARG A 159 -4.31 -14.28 -0.82
C ARG A 159 -4.92 -13.25 0.12
N VAL A 160 -5.92 -12.53 -0.34
CA VAL A 160 -6.54 -11.39 0.35
C VAL A 160 -7.89 -11.79 0.92
N GLY A 161 -8.09 -11.54 2.21
CA GLY A 161 -9.40 -11.50 2.84
C GLY A 161 -9.99 -10.10 2.73
N ALA A 162 -11.21 -9.97 2.23
CA ALA A 162 -11.88 -8.69 2.02
C ALA A 162 -13.15 -8.61 2.86
N ILE A 163 -13.34 -7.52 3.61
CA ILE A 163 -14.48 -7.30 4.49
C ILE A 163 -15.08 -5.93 4.17
N SER A 164 -16.40 -5.84 4.00
CA SER A 164 -17.14 -4.58 3.95
C SER A 164 -18.56 -4.77 4.48
N ASN A 165 -19.28 -3.70 4.82
CA ASN A 165 -20.72 -3.71 5.04
C ASN A 165 -21.55 -3.37 3.78
N ALA A 166 -20.92 -3.26 2.62
CA ALA A 166 -21.56 -2.87 1.38
C ALA A 166 -21.14 -3.76 0.21
N GLY A 167 -22.14 -4.34 -0.47
CA GLY A 167 -21.92 -5.24 -1.59
C GLY A 167 -21.10 -4.64 -2.74
N PHE A 168 -21.29 -3.36 -3.08
CA PHE A 168 -20.54 -2.76 -4.18
C PHE A 168 -19.03 -2.70 -3.89
N GLU A 169 -18.63 -2.49 -2.64
CA GLU A 169 -17.21 -2.51 -2.25
C GLU A 169 -16.64 -3.92 -2.35
N THR A 170 -17.43 -4.94 -1.96
CA THR A 170 -16.99 -6.34 -2.11
C THR A 170 -16.77 -6.74 -3.57
N VAL A 171 -17.63 -6.26 -4.49
CA VAL A 171 -17.46 -6.44 -5.94
C VAL A 171 -16.24 -5.67 -6.42
N GLY A 172 -16.11 -4.38 -6.07
CA GLY A 172 -14.98 -3.55 -6.48
C GLY A 172 -13.62 -4.10 -6.00
N MET A 173 -13.57 -4.65 -4.79
CA MET A 173 -12.37 -5.34 -4.30
C MET A 173 -12.05 -6.61 -5.10
N ALA A 174 -13.06 -7.40 -5.47
CA ALA A 174 -12.90 -8.59 -6.29
C ALA A 174 -12.47 -8.27 -7.73
N ASP A 175 -13.01 -7.21 -8.33
CA ASP A 175 -12.65 -6.76 -9.68
C ASP A 175 -11.21 -6.18 -9.72
N ALA A 176 -10.74 -5.61 -8.61
CA ALA A 176 -9.43 -4.98 -8.50
C ALA A 176 -8.26 -5.95 -8.25
N ILE A 177 -8.46 -7.27 -8.21
CA ILE A 177 -7.40 -8.23 -7.85
C ILE A 177 -6.25 -8.31 -8.87
N ARG A 178 -6.41 -7.74 -10.06
CA ARG A 178 -5.38 -7.71 -11.11
C ARG A 178 -5.19 -6.28 -11.61
N GLY A 179 -3.93 -5.89 -11.74
CA GLY A 179 -3.53 -4.67 -12.44
C GLY A 179 -2.28 -4.90 -13.28
N ALA A 180 -1.77 -3.86 -13.93
CA ALA A 180 -0.67 -3.99 -14.87
C ALA A 180 0.63 -4.56 -14.27
N ARG A 181 0.86 -4.42 -12.95
CA ARG A 181 2.09 -4.85 -12.26
C ARG A 181 1.85 -5.70 -11.01
N TYR A 182 0.62 -6.15 -10.80
CA TYR A 182 0.29 -6.99 -9.64
C TYR A 182 -0.85 -7.94 -9.97
N ALA A 183 -0.84 -9.08 -9.29
CA ALA A 183 -1.96 -10.00 -9.25
C ALA A 183 -2.03 -10.59 -7.84
N VAL A 184 -3.19 -10.44 -7.22
CA VAL A 184 -3.56 -11.08 -5.95
C VAL A 184 -4.75 -12.00 -6.17
N GLU A 185 -5.08 -12.78 -5.15
CA GLU A 185 -6.21 -13.70 -5.18
C GLU A 185 -7.14 -13.40 -4.01
N MET A 186 -8.45 -13.57 -4.18
CA MET A 186 -9.34 -13.64 -3.03
C MET A 186 -9.12 -14.98 -2.35
N ALA A 187 -8.78 -14.94 -1.06
CA ALA A 187 -8.56 -16.15 -0.27
C ALA A 187 -9.79 -17.08 -0.29
N ASP A 188 -9.59 -18.36 -0.59
CA ASP A 188 -10.60 -19.40 -0.34
C ASP A 188 -10.46 -19.87 1.10
N LEU A 189 -11.47 -19.58 1.92
CA LEU A 189 -11.49 -19.92 3.34
C LEU A 189 -11.68 -21.43 3.61
N GLY A 190 -12.00 -22.21 2.57
CA GLY A 190 -12.34 -23.63 2.72
C GLY A 190 -13.59 -23.85 3.57
N GLU A 191 -13.95 -25.11 3.82
CA GLU A 191 -15.16 -25.42 4.60
C GLU A 191 -15.05 -24.98 6.05
N ALA A 192 -13.90 -25.17 6.68
CA ALA A 192 -13.67 -24.80 8.07
C ALA A 192 -13.79 -23.29 8.30
N GLY A 193 -13.18 -22.47 7.43
CA GLY A 193 -13.27 -21.01 7.54
C GLY A 193 -14.69 -20.50 7.25
N ARG A 194 -15.37 -21.07 6.25
CA ARG A 194 -16.79 -20.76 5.98
C ARG A 194 -17.69 -21.14 7.16
N HIS A 195 -17.44 -22.27 7.80
CA HIS A 195 -18.19 -22.70 8.98
C HIS A 195 -17.98 -21.75 10.16
N ALA A 196 -16.72 -21.44 10.51
CA ALA A 196 -16.38 -20.51 11.58
C ALA A 196 -16.99 -19.11 11.34
N LEU A 197 -16.99 -18.65 10.10
CA LEU A 197 -17.64 -17.41 9.70
C LEU A 197 -19.16 -17.51 9.86
N GLY A 198 -19.78 -18.63 9.49
CA GLY A 198 -21.21 -18.89 9.74
C GLY A 198 -21.58 -18.78 11.22
N GLU A 199 -20.79 -19.39 12.12
CA GLU A 199 -21.01 -19.29 13.56
C GLU A 199 -20.84 -17.87 14.10
N LEU A 200 -19.87 -17.11 13.58
CA LEU A 200 -19.69 -15.70 13.89
C LEU A 200 -20.94 -14.91 13.48
N LEU A 201 -21.41 -15.09 12.25
CA LEU A 201 -22.59 -14.38 11.75
C LEU A 201 -23.83 -14.71 12.60
N ALA A 202 -24.01 -15.97 13.01
CA ALA A 202 -25.08 -16.36 13.93
C ALA A 202 -25.00 -15.64 15.28
N ARG A 203 -23.81 -15.63 15.91
CA ARG A 203 -23.57 -14.94 17.19
C ARG A 203 -23.87 -13.43 17.13
N HIS A 204 -23.62 -12.81 15.98
CA HIS A 204 -23.87 -11.39 15.75
C HIS A 204 -25.24 -11.08 15.13
N ARG A 205 -26.15 -12.08 15.03
CA ARG A 205 -27.50 -11.94 14.45
C ARG A 205 -27.52 -11.49 12.98
N LEU A 206 -26.52 -11.94 12.22
CA LEU A 206 -26.36 -11.71 10.78
C LEU A 206 -26.61 -12.98 9.95
N ALA A 207 -26.88 -14.12 10.61
CA ALA A 207 -27.24 -15.36 9.91
C ALA A 207 -28.48 -15.18 9.03
N GLY A 208 -28.42 -15.70 7.80
CA GLY A 208 -29.46 -15.55 6.78
C GLY A 208 -29.44 -14.21 6.03
N LEU A 209 -28.70 -13.21 6.52
CA LEU A 209 -28.48 -11.92 5.84
C LEU A 209 -27.14 -11.89 5.10
N VAL A 210 -26.13 -12.52 5.68
CA VAL A 210 -24.75 -12.55 5.17
C VAL A 210 -24.39 -13.95 4.69
N ASN A 211 -23.78 -14.05 3.51
CA ASN A 211 -23.19 -15.30 3.03
C ASN A 211 -21.77 -15.47 3.61
N PRO A 212 -21.47 -16.58 4.32
CA PRO A 212 -20.15 -16.80 4.90
C PRO A 212 -19.12 -17.17 3.81
N ARG A 213 -18.67 -16.17 3.05
CA ARG A 213 -17.66 -16.29 1.99
C ARG A 213 -16.70 -15.11 1.99
N ASN A 214 -15.65 -15.21 1.19
CA ASN A 214 -14.75 -14.11 0.87
C ASN A 214 -14.98 -13.67 -0.60
N PRO A 215 -15.12 -12.38 -0.92
CA PRO A 215 -15.29 -11.24 0.00
C PRO A 215 -16.50 -11.34 0.93
N LEU A 216 -16.36 -10.82 2.14
CA LEU A 216 -17.39 -10.82 3.18
C LEU A 216 -18.17 -9.50 3.19
N ASP A 217 -19.45 -9.55 2.80
CA ASP A 217 -20.40 -8.44 2.95
C ASP A 217 -21.18 -8.60 4.26
N LEU A 218 -20.80 -7.87 5.30
CA LEU A 218 -21.41 -7.86 6.61
C LEU A 218 -22.78 -7.17 6.65
N THR A 219 -23.20 -6.52 5.57
CA THR A 219 -24.37 -5.62 5.45
C THR A 219 -24.34 -4.41 6.39
N PRO A 220 -25.16 -3.38 6.15
CA PRO A 220 -25.29 -2.24 7.06
C PRO A 220 -25.80 -2.58 8.48
N MET A 221 -26.22 -3.83 8.74
CA MET A 221 -26.70 -4.29 10.05
C MET A 221 -25.58 -4.63 11.02
N ALA A 222 -24.35 -4.80 10.53
CA ALA A 222 -23.22 -5.15 11.37
C ALA A 222 -22.81 -4.00 12.31
N ARG A 223 -22.37 -4.39 13.50
CA ARG A 223 -21.81 -3.51 14.53
C ARG A 223 -20.31 -3.71 14.66
N GLU A 224 -19.63 -2.89 15.44
CA GLU A 224 -18.17 -2.89 15.58
C GLU A 224 -17.62 -4.24 16.07
N GLN A 225 -18.37 -4.97 16.91
CA GLN A 225 -17.97 -6.30 17.38
C GLN A 225 -17.96 -7.35 16.27
N ALA A 226 -18.89 -7.24 15.30
CA ALA A 226 -18.93 -8.15 14.16
C ALA A 226 -17.74 -7.91 13.22
N TYR A 227 -17.39 -6.63 13.00
CA TYR A 227 -16.16 -6.25 12.28
C TYR A 227 -14.92 -6.82 12.97
N GLU A 228 -14.75 -6.56 14.28
CA GLU A 228 -13.59 -7.07 15.02
C GLU A 228 -13.46 -8.59 14.92
N ALA A 229 -14.56 -9.31 15.14
CA ALA A 229 -14.55 -10.77 15.08
C ALA A 229 -14.19 -11.27 13.68
N ALA A 230 -14.73 -10.64 12.62
CA ALA A 230 -14.47 -11.04 11.25
C ALA A 230 -13.02 -10.77 10.84
N ILE A 231 -12.48 -9.62 11.24
CA ILE A 231 -11.10 -9.22 11.00
C ILE A 231 -10.14 -10.20 11.69
N ARG A 232 -10.37 -10.51 12.98
CA ARG A 232 -9.56 -11.51 13.70
C ARG A 232 -9.60 -12.87 13.00
N LEU A 233 -10.79 -13.36 12.65
CA LEU A 233 -10.93 -14.64 11.95
C LEU A 233 -10.13 -14.68 10.64
N MET A 234 -10.18 -13.61 9.85
CA MET A 234 -9.41 -13.53 8.59
C MET A 234 -7.90 -13.44 8.86
N LEU A 235 -7.47 -12.62 9.83
CA LEU A 235 -6.05 -12.50 10.19
C LEU A 235 -5.47 -13.80 10.75
N ASP A 236 -6.25 -14.56 11.51
CA ASP A 236 -5.83 -15.83 12.11
C ASP A 236 -5.87 -17.00 11.13
N SER A 237 -6.55 -16.87 9.97
CA SER A 237 -6.68 -17.94 8.98
C SER A 237 -5.43 -18.14 8.14
N ASP A 238 -4.88 -19.35 8.10
CA ASP A 238 -3.75 -19.71 7.21
C ASP A 238 -4.07 -19.61 5.70
N ALA A 239 -5.36 -19.52 5.34
CA ALA A 239 -5.79 -19.28 3.97
C ALA A 239 -5.61 -17.83 3.50
N VAL A 240 -5.43 -16.90 4.45
CA VAL A 240 -5.39 -15.46 4.21
C VAL A 240 -3.99 -14.94 4.53
N ASP A 241 -3.39 -14.22 3.57
CA ASP A 241 -2.07 -13.61 3.71
C ASP A 241 -2.15 -12.12 4.07
N ALA A 242 -3.24 -11.44 3.70
CA ALA A 242 -3.47 -10.04 4.02
C ALA A 242 -4.97 -9.71 4.07
N VAL A 243 -5.36 -8.63 4.76
CA VAL A 243 -6.77 -8.24 4.92
C VAL A 243 -7.02 -6.81 4.46
N VAL A 244 -8.07 -6.61 3.65
CA VAL A 244 -8.66 -5.30 3.35
C VAL A 244 -9.97 -5.18 4.10
N VAL A 245 -10.06 -4.16 4.95
CA VAL A 245 -11.29 -3.86 5.70
C VAL A 245 -11.83 -2.54 5.19
N SER A 246 -13.01 -2.56 4.59
CA SER A 246 -13.73 -1.36 4.21
C SER A 246 -14.95 -1.12 5.07
N VAL A 247 -15.31 0.14 5.22
CA VAL A 247 -16.55 0.58 5.84
C VAL A 247 -17.20 1.68 5.01
N VAL A 248 -18.50 1.50 4.74
CA VAL A 248 -19.43 2.57 4.39
C VAL A 248 -20.07 3.06 5.69
N PRO A 249 -19.59 4.18 6.27
CA PRO A 249 -19.84 4.54 7.66
C PRO A 249 -21.24 5.14 7.92
N MET A 250 -22.07 5.31 6.88
CA MET A 250 -23.37 5.99 6.98
C MET A 250 -24.45 5.21 7.74
N THR A 251 -24.17 3.97 8.14
CA THR A 251 -25.12 3.15 8.89
C THR A 251 -25.25 3.63 10.34
N PRO A 252 -26.47 3.71 10.90
CA PRO A 252 -26.68 4.03 12.32
C PRO A 252 -26.20 2.93 13.28
N ASN A 253 -25.80 1.76 12.76
CA ASN A 253 -25.28 0.66 13.59
C ASN A 253 -23.80 0.80 13.94
N LEU A 254 -23.10 1.80 13.40
CA LEU A 254 -21.68 2.05 13.67
C LEU A 254 -21.45 3.46 14.18
N ARG A 255 -20.59 3.59 15.19
CA ARG A 255 -20.09 4.87 15.71
C ARG A 255 -18.96 5.39 14.85
N THR A 256 -19.26 6.33 13.97
CA THR A 256 -18.33 6.74 12.88
C THR A 256 -18.26 8.23 12.63
N THR A 257 -19.10 9.04 13.29
CA THR A 257 -18.98 10.51 13.23
C THR A 257 -17.95 11.02 14.23
N ALA A 258 -17.54 12.29 14.09
CA ALA A 258 -16.56 12.94 14.96
C ALA A 258 -16.92 12.81 16.45
N GLU A 259 -18.20 12.90 16.78
CA GLU A 259 -18.71 12.88 18.14
C GLU A 259 -18.74 11.48 18.76
N GLU A 260 -18.69 10.44 17.92
CA GLU A 260 -18.91 9.05 18.34
C GLU A 260 -17.61 8.23 18.40
N ILE A 261 -16.61 8.58 17.57
CA ILE A 261 -15.39 7.79 17.40
C ILE A 261 -14.50 7.73 18.65
N ASP A 262 -14.61 8.71 19.55
CA ASP A 262 -13.87 8.72 20.82
C ASP A 262 -14.44 7.73 21.85
N GLY A 263 -15.61 7.15 21.59
CA GLY A 263 -16.22 6.15 22.47
C GLY A 263 -15.47 4.81 22.44
N PHE A 264 -15.24 4.22 23.62
CA PHE A 264 -14.60 2.90 23.75
C PHE A 264 -15.25 1.84 22.85
N GLY A 265 -14.40 1.06 22.15
CA GLY A 265 -14.84 0.03 21.21
C GLY A 265 -15.44 0.56 19.90
N SER A 266 -15.23 1.83 19.53
CA SER A 266 -15.51 2.32 18.17
C SER A 266 -14.56 1.66 17.16
N LEU A 267 -14.79 1.86 15.86
CA LEU A 267 -13.81 1.41 14.85
C LEU A 267 -12.48 2.17 14.95
N ALA A 268 -12.48 3.43 15.41
CA ALA A 268 -11.27 4.20 15.63
C ALA A 268 -10.38 3.63 16.75
N ASP A 269 -10.98 2.95 17.73
CA ASP A 269 -10.28 2.22 18.80
C ASP A 269 -9.86 0.81 18.35
N ARG A 270 -10.79 0.06 17.73
CA ARG A 270 -10.58 -1.35 17.38
C ARG A 270 -9.61 -1.58 16.23
N ILE A 271 -9.70 -0.80 15.14
CA ILE A 271 -8.89 -1.03 13.94
C ILE A 271 -7.40 -0.89 14.25
N PRO A 272 -6.93 0.16 14.96
CA PRO A 272 -5.52 0.24 15.36
C PRO A 272 -5.08 -0.87 16.32
N ALA A 273 -5.96 -1.32 17.23
CA ALA A 273 -5.64 -2.41 18.15
C ALA A 273 -5.42 -3.73 17.39
N LEU A 274 -6.31 -4.06 16.45
CA LEU A 274 -6.18 -5.21 15.56
C LEU A 274 -4.94 -5.12 14.69
N PHE A 275 -4.69 -3.95 14.10
CA PHE A 275 -3.51 -3.70 13.27
C PHE A 275 -2.20 -3.95 14.04
N ARG A 276 -2.10 -3.48 15.30
CA ARG A 276 -0.90 -3.69 16.12
C ARG A 276 -0.70 -5.15 16.51
N ALA A 277 -1.79 -5.85 16.84
CA ALA A 277 -1.74 -7.25 17.27
C ALA A 277 -1.48 -8.23 16.11
N ALA A 278 -1.82 -7.86 14.87
CA ALA A 278 -1.68 -8.72 13.71
C ALA A 278 -0.24 -8.80 13.21
N ASP A 279 0.23 -10.01 12.87
CA ASP A 279 1.48 -10.18 12.11
C ASP A 279 1.28 -9.98 10.61
N LYS A 280 0.06 -10.20 10.09
CA LYS A 280 -0.25 -10.08 8.67
C LYS A 280 -0.55 -8.64 8.25
N PRO A 281 -0.29 -8.27 6.98
CA PRO A 281 -0.71 -7.00 6.42
C PRO A 281 -2.22 -6.76 6.54
N MET A 282 -2.59 -5.55 6.95
CA MET A 282 -3.97 -5.09 6.98
C MET A 282 -4.04 -3.63 6.55
N VAL A 283 -5.04 -3.29 5.74
CA VAL A 283 -5.36 -1.91 5.36
C VAL A 283 -6.82 -1.61 5.68
N PHE A 284 -7.11 -0.33 5.94
CA PHE A 284 -8.45 0.14 6.25
C PHE A 284 -8.94 1.11 5.17
N VAL A 285 -10.22 1.05 4.86
CA VAL A 285 -10.86 1.90 3.85
C VAL A 285 -12.07 2.57 4.48
N VAL A 286 -12.17 3.88 4.29
CA VAL A 286 -13.34 4.68 4.64
C VAL A 286 -13.86 5.33 3.36
N ASP A 287 -14.74 4.62 2.65
CA ASP A 287 -15.36 5.13 1.42
C ASP A 287 -16.54 6.05 1.78
N ALA A 288 -16.19 7.31 2.07
CA ALA A 288 -17.14 8.32 2.47
C ALA A 288 -16.61 9.74 2.29
N GLY A 289 -17.54 10.69 2.25
CA GLY A 289 -17.23 12.12 2.18
C GLY A 289 -16.71 12.74 3.49
N PRO A 290 -16.43 14.06 3.48
CA PRO A 290 -15.69 14.75 4.53
C PRO A 290 -16.25 14.63 5.96
N ARG A 291 -17.56 14.35 6.10
CA ARG A 291 -18.20 14.10 7.39
C ARG A 291 -17.52 12.98 8.19
N TYR A 292 -16.89 12.02 7.51
CA TYR A 292 -16.24 10.85 8.10
C TYR A 292 -14.71 10.93 8.06
N ASP A 293 -14.14 12.07 7.66
CA ASP A 293 -12.70 12.32 7.73
C ASP A 293 -12.12 12.16 9.14
N PRO A 294 -12.83 12.51 10.24
CA PRO A 294 -12.33 12.25 11.58
C PRO A 294 -12.01 10.78 11.85
N LEU A 295 -12.84 9.84 11.39
CA LEU A 295 -12.56 8.39 11.53
C LEU A 295 -11.30 7.99 10.77
N ALA A 296 -11.23 8.35 9.49
CA ALA A 296 -10.08 8.04 8.64
C ALA A 296 -8.79 8.67 9.19
N GLY A 297 -8.87 9.92 9.66
CA GLY A 297 -7.77 10.66 10.26
C GLY A 297 -7.28 10.02 11.56
N ALA A 298 -8.19 9.64 12.46
CA ALA A 298 -7.86 8.99 13.73
C ALA A 298 -7.15 7.64 13.50
N VAL A 299 -7.68 6.81 12.59
CA VAL A 299 -7.10 5.49 12.27
C VAL A 299 -5.74 5.64 11.56
N ARG A 300 -5.62 6.59 10.63
CA ARG A 300 -4.35 6.90 9.95
C ARG A 300 -3.29 7.44 10.92
N ALA A 301 -3.67 8.33 11.82
CA ALA A 301 -2.77 8.89 12.85
C ALA A 301 -2.26 7.81 13.81
N ALA A 302 -3.02 6.72 14.00
CA ALA A 302 -2.61 5.56 14.78
C ALA A 302 -1.68 4.59 14.02
N GLY A 303 -1.28 4.92 12.78
CA GLY A 303 -0.30 4.18 11.99
C GLY A 303 -0.88 3.12 11.04
N VAL A 304 -2.20 3.04 10.90
CA VAL A 304 -2.84 2.11 9.97
C VAL A 304 -2.87 2.74 8.56
N PRO A 305 -2.55 2.00 7.47
CA PRO A 305 -2.76 2.50 6.12
C PRO A 305 -4.26 2.71 5.86
N VAL A 306 -4.67 3.94 5.55
CA VAL A 306 -6.06 4.29 5.30
C VAL A 306 -6.26 4.76 3.86
N PHE A 307 -7.24 4.17 3.18
CA PHE A 307 -7.67 4.53 1.83
C PHE A 307 -9.10 5.08 1.84
N ARG A 308 -9.47 5.71 0.73
CA ARG A 308 -10.83 6.25 0.51
C ARG A 308 -11.59 5.51 -0.59
N SER A 309 -11.01 4.42 -1.10
CA SER A 309 -11.56 3.63 -2.20
C SER A 309 -11.05 2.21 -2.07
N ALA A 310 -11.96 1.22 -2.08
CA ALA A 310 -11.61 -0.17 -1.79
C ALA A 310 -10.79 -0.83 -2.91
N ASP A 311 -11.09 -0.50 -4.17
CA ASP A 311 -10.33 -0.91 -5.35
C ASP A 311 -8.88 -0.38 -5.34
N GLN A 312 -8.69 0.89 -4.98
CA GLN A 312 -7.36 1.50 -4.83
C GLN A 312 -6.57 0.82 -3.70
N ALA A 313 -7.24 0.46 -2.60
CA ALA A 313 -6.61 -0.24 -1.50
C ALA A 313 -6.13 -1.64 -1.92
N ILE A 314 -6.94 -2.39 -2.69
CA ILE A 314 -6.51 -3.67 -3.28
C ILE A 314 -5.32 -3.48 -4.20
N GLY A 315 -5.33 -2.47 -5.07
CA GLY A 315 -4.23 -2.25 -5.99
C GLY A 315 -2.91 -1.88 -5.30
N ALA A 316 -2.98 -0.98 -4.32
CA ALA A 316 -1.82 -0.60 -3.51
C ALA A 316 -1.29 -1.79 -2.68
N LEU A 317 -2.17 -2.50 -1.99
CA LEU A 317 -1.79 -3.69 -1.24
C LEU A 317 -1.23 -4.77 -2.16
N GLY A 318 -1.81 -4.98 -3.34
CA GLY A 318 -1.37 -5.96 -4.32
C GLY A 318 0.04 -5.69 -4.85
N LEU A 319 0.36 -4.43 -5.17
CA LEU A 319 1.72 -4.01 -5.53
C LEU A 319 2.72 -4.35 -4.41
N TYR A 320 2.38 -4.01 -3.16
CA TYR A 320 3.23 -4.29 -2.02
C TYR A 320 3.43 -5.79 -1.78
N LEU A 321 2.34 -6.57 -1.75
CA LEU A 321 2.40 -8.03 -1.56
C LEU A 321 3.20 -8.69 -2.69
N CYS A 322 3.01 -8.29 -3.95
CA CYS A 322 3.77 -8.86 -5.07
C CYS A 322 5.28 -8.60 -4.96
N SER A 323 5.68 -7.42 -4.46
CA SER A 323 7.09 -7.07 -4.25
C SER A 323 7.74 -7.73 -3.02
N ARG A 324 6.95 -8.17 -2.04
CA ARG A 324 7.44 -8.65 -0.73
C ARG A 324 7.22 -10.14 -0.52
N ALA A 325 6.25 -10.73 -1.19
CA ALA A 325 5.95 -12.15 -1.08
C ALA A 325 7.17 -12.97 -1.55
N PRO A 326 7.46 -14.10 -0.87
CA PRO A 326 8.48 -15.02 -1.33
C PRO A 326 8.19 -15.42 -2.78
N VAL A 327 9.24 -15.48 -3.61
CA VAL A 327 9.11 -16.10 -4.93
C VAL A 327 8.79 -17.57 -4.70
N ALA A 328 7.66 -18.05 -5.21
CA ALA A 328 7.33 -19.46 -5.13
C ALA A 328 8.45 -20.27 -5.82
N GLU A 329 9.16 -21.10 -5.07
CA GLU A 329 10.13 -22.02 -5.63
C GLU A 329 9.38 -23.00 -6.56
N GLY A 330 9.52 -22.83 -7.88
CA GLY A 330 9.04 -23.80 -8.87
C GLY A 330 7.96 -23.35 -9.87
N GLY A 331 7.56 -22.08 -9.90
CA GLY A 331 6.66 -21.57 -10.94
C GLY A 331 7.43 -20.98 -12.13
N SER A 332 7.60 -21.73 -13.21
CA SER A 332 8.01 -21.15 -14.50
C SER A 332 7.04 -20.03 -14.86
N VAL A 333 7.55 -18.82 -15.08
CA VAL A 333 6.78 -17.73 -15.67
C VAL A 333 6.39 -18.18 -17.06
N ASP A 334 5.11 -18.50 -17.24
CA ASP A 334 4.55 -18.80 -18.55
C ASP A 334 4.60 -17.51 -19.38
N GLN A 335 5.57 -17.47 -20.31
CA GLN A 335 5.64 -16.46 -21.35
C GLN A 335 4.69 -16.88 -22.49
N ALA A 336 3.41 -16.58 -22.35
CA ALA A 336 2.42 -16.62 -23.43
C ALA A 336 1.23 -15.75 -22.95
N GLU A 337 0.72 -14.73 -23.63
CA GLU A 337 0.77 -14.31 -25.02
C GLU A 337 0.72 -12.76 -25.05
N VAL A 338 1.70 -12.12 -25.68
CA VAL A 338 1.51 -10.80 -26.27
C VAL A 338 1.34 -11.05 -27.77
N GLN A 339 0.10 -11.22 -28.21
CA GLN A 339 -0.24 -11.05 -29.62
C GLN A 339 -1.03 -9.74 -29.75
N SER A 340 -0.37 -8.76 -30.36
CA SER A 340 -0.97 -7.57 -30.97
C SER A 340 -1.91 -7.98 -32.11
N PRO A 341 -2.83 -7.11 -32.56
CA PRO A 341 -2.49 -5.82 -33.19
C PRO A 341 -2.80 -4.58 -32.34
#